data_AF-A0A959MG48-F1
#
_entry.id   AF-A0A959MG48-F1
#
_cell.length_a   1.000
_cell.length_b   1.000
_cell.length_c   1.000
_cell.angle_alpha   90.00
_cell.angle_beta   90.00
_cell.angle_gamma   90.00
#
_symmetry.space_group_name_H-M   'P 1'
#
loop_
_entity.id
_entity.type
_entity.pdbx_description
1 polymer ?
#
loop_
_entity_poly.entity_id
_entity_poly.type
_entity_poly.pdbx_seq_one_letter_code
_entity_poly.pdbx_strand_id
1 'polypeptide(L)'
;MLPNIDKQEVPKLLIPRLIQRLFCTIDSEGEFYLDNVDVGGILPTSVSELAYLAGILNSPVPNFVWRYISKPFQNDYRSANKQFIAPLPIPEATPKQITEVGDRAKELQQLHTRYNEHLQEAANASLTSETSRGFGPTSEEMQMLGKGRLQKNSRHEKKQPGPSNIVKHFWNRTTPKSTHGSVRGQPSLLNSLVENFNSTPTAYR
;
A
#
# COMPACT_ATOMS: atom_id res chain seq x y z
N MET A 1 13.63 -19.97 0.45
CA MET A 1 13.97 -18.57 0.81
C MET A 1 12.82 -17.71 0.36
N LEU A 2 12.16 -16.98 1.27
CA LEU A 2 11.12 -16.03 0.86
C LEU A 2 11.79 -14.95 0.01
N PRO A 3 11.36 -14.75 -1.24
CA PRO A 3 12.00 -13.78 -2.11
C PRO A 3 11.84 -12.37 -1.53
N ASN A 4 12.94 -11.62 -1.47
CA ASN A 4 13.03 -10.20 -1.10
C ASN A 4 12.91 -9.82 0.38
N ILE A 5 13.21 -10.71 1.32
CA ILE A 5 13.29 -10.31 2.73
C ILE A 5 14.40 -9.26 2.96
N ASP A 6 15.55 -9.42 2.30
CA ASP A 6 16.72 -8.53 2.44
C ASP A 6 16.48 -7.11 1.95
N LYS A 7 15.42 -6.89 1.17
CA LYS A 7 15.06 -5.57 0.65
C LYS A 7 14.13 -4.83 1.61
N GLN A 8 13.53 -5.50 2.60
CA GLN A 8 12.54 -4.88 3.49
C GLN A 8 13.17 -3.88 4.47
N GLU A 9 14.46 -4.00 4.76
CA GLU A 9 15.15 -3.15 5.75
C GLU A 9 15.93 -2.00 5.10
N VAL A 10 15.75 -1.77 3.80
CA VAL A 10 16.41 -0.66 3.10
C VAL A 10 15.45 0.51 2.84
N PRO A 11 15.98 1.73 2.68
CA PRO A 11 15.19 2.91 2.35
C PRO A 11 14.42 2.71 1.04
N LYS A 12 13.12 3.00 1.04
CA LYS A 12 12.22 2.72 -0.09
C LYS A 12 11.03 3.66 -0.12
N LEU A 13 10.37 3.76 -1.28
CA LEU A 13 9.06 4.39 -1.37
C LEU A 13 7.96 3.34 -1.24
N LEU A 14 6.96 3.65 -0.44
CA LEU A 14 5.76 2.83 -0.27
C LEU A 14 4.66 3.36 -1.19
N ILE A 15 4.10 2.49 -2.03
CA ILE A 15 3.02 2.84 -2.98
C ILE A 15 1.86 1.87 -2.83
N PRO A 16 0.67 2.33 -2.42
CA PRO A 16 -0.48 1.45 -2.34
C PRO A 16 -0.93 1.01 -3.73
N ARG A 17 -1.28 -0.26 -3.87
CA ARG A 17 -1.62 -0.87 -5.16
C ARG A 17 -2.89 -0.29 -5.78
N LEU A 18 -3.91 0.00 -4.97
CA LEU A 18 -5.24 0.38 -5.45
C LEU A 18 -5.61 1.76 -4.92
N ILE A 19 -5.47 2.79 -5.78
CA ILE A 19 -5.61 4.20 -5.41
C ILE A 19 -6.40 4.96 -6.48
N GLN A 20 -7.00 6.09 -6.13
CA GLN A 20 -7.70 6.97 -7.09
C GLN A 20 -6.77 8.05 -7.67
N ARG A 21 -5.78 8.46 -6.88
CA ARG A 21 -4.72 9.40 -7.25
C ARG A 21 -3.39 8.76 -6.91
N LEU A 22 -2.40 8.92 -7.78
CA LEU A 22 -1.04 8.46 -7.51
C LEU A 22 -0.46 9.21 -6.32
N PHE A 23 0.03 8.46 -5.34
CA PHE A 23 0.85 8.99 -4.25
C PHE A 23 1.79 7.91 -3.72
N CYS A 24 2.83 8.35 -3.01
CA CYS A 24 3.79 7.51 -2.31
C CYS A 24 4.27 8.21 -1.04
N THR A 25 4.84 7.44 -0.13
CA THR A 25 5.52 7.97 1.07
C THR A 25 6.94 7.41 1.16
N ILE A 26 7.82 8.17 1.79
CA ILE A 26 9.22 7.77 2.03
C ILE A 26 9.27 6.92 3.30
N ASP A 27 9.84 5.74 3.19
CA ASP A 27 10.36 4.93 4.30
C ASP A 27 11.88 5.08 4.29
N SER A 28 12.41 6.06 5.03
CA SER A 28 13.84 6.40 4.99
C SER A 28 14.72 5.42 5.74
N GLU A 29 14.16 4.71 6.73
CA GLU A 29 14.89 3.81 7.61
C GLU A 29 14.61 2.33 7.32
N GLY A 30 13.68 2.03 6.41
CA GLY A 30 13.32 0.66 6.10
C GLY A 30 12.42 0.01 7.15
N GLU A 31 11.64 0.80 7.89
CA GLU A 31 10.83 0.32 9.03
C GLU A 31 9.61 -0.50 8.58
N PHE A 32 9.13 -0.30 7.35
CA PHE A 32 7.90 -0.90 6.89
C PHE A 32 8.16 -2.13 6.02
N TYR A 33 7.59 -3.27 6.44
CA TYR A 33 7.61 -4.51 5.69
C TYR A 33 6.41 -4.59 4.75
N LEU A 34 6.70 -4.81 3.48
CA LEU A 34 5.72 -4.87 2.40
C LEU A 34 5.27 -6.30 2.14
N ASP A 35 3.96 -6.52 2.08
CA ASP A 35 3.35 -7.79 1.74
C ASP A 35 3.34 -8.08 0.22
N ASN A 36 3.72 -7.10 -0.60
CA ASN A 36 3.64 -7.10 -2.07
C ASN A 36 2.23 -7.33 -2.65
N VAL A 37 1.20 -7.39 -1.81
CA VAL A 37 -0.19 -7.57 -2.23
C VAL A 37 -0.85 -6.22 -2.33
N ASP A 38 -0.81 -5.41 -1.26
CA ASP A 38 -1.54 -4.14 -1.21
C ASP A 38 -0.64 -2.93 -1.20
N VAL A 39 0.64 -3.09 -0.85
CA VAL A 39 1.64 -2.03 -0.94
C VAL A 39 2.89 -2.53 -1.66
N GLY A 40 3.30 -1.80 -2.69
CA GLY A 40 4.53 -2.03 -3.44
C GLY A 40 5.67 -1.12 -2.97
N GLY A 41 6.91 -1.56 -3.23
CA GLY A 41 8.13 -0.83 -2.91
C GLY A 41 8.87 -0.37 -4.15
N ILE A 42 9.33 0.89 -4.17
CA ILE A 42 10.31 1.39 -5.14
C ILE A 42 11.65 1.57 -4.43
N LEU A 43 12.70 0.94 -4.95
CA LEU A 43 14.08 1.22 -4.54
C LEU A 43 14.72 2.18 -5.54
N PRO A 44 15.24 3.34 -5.10
CA PRO A 44 16.04 4.20 -5.96
C PRO A 44 17.41 3.57 -6.21
N THR A 45 18.09 3.99 -7.29
CA THR A 45 19.50 3.62 -7.52
C THR A 45 20.42 4.17 -6.45
N SER A 46 20.08 5.32 -5.88
CA SER A 46 20.80 5.94 -4.76
C SER A 46 19.82 6.45 -3.71
N VAL A 47 20.14 6.25 -2.44
CA VAL A 47 19.36 6.78 -1.31
C VAL A 47 19.19 8.31 -1.39
N SER A 48 20.16 9.02 -1.99
CA SER A 48 20.08 10.47 -2.18
C SER A 48 18.93 10.91 -3.11
N GLU A 49 18.46 10.03 -3.99
CA GLU A 49 17.38 10.33 -4.94
C GLU A 49 15.99 9.99 -4.39
N LEU A 50 15.91 9.30 -3.23
CA LEU A 50 14.67 8.80 -2.67
C LEU A 50 13.61 9.90 -2.52
N ALA A 51 14.00 11.02 -1.92
CA ALA A 51 13.09 12.15 -1.70
C ALA A 51 12.73 12.87 -3.01
N TYR A 52 13.65 12.95 -3.96
CA TYR A 52 13.37 13.53 -5.28
C TYR A 52 12.31 12.70 -6.01
N LEU A 53 12.47 11.38 -6.06
CA LEU A 53 11.49 10.49 -6.68
C LEU A 53 10.11 10.61 -6.01
N ALA A 54 10.06 10.72 -4.68
CA ALA A 54 8.81 10.95 -3.97
C ALA A 54 8.13 12.25 -4.41
N GLY A 55 8.90 13.35 -4.51
CA GLY A 55 8.40 14.64 -4.98
C GLY A 55 7.84 14.58 -6.40
N ILE A 56 8.55 13.91 -7.30
CA ILE A 56 8.09 13.71 -8.69
C ILE A 56 6.82 12.87 -8.73
N LEU A 57 6.79 11.70 -8.09
CA LEU A 57 5.65 10.78 -8.14
C LEU A 57 4.38 11.35 -7.49
N ASN A 58 4.53 12.20 -6.48
CA ASN A 58 3.42 12.91 -5.84
C ASN A 58 2.95 14.16 -6.63
N SER A 59 3.66 14.53 -7.71
CA SER A 59 3.31 15.67 -8.55
C SER A 59 2.19 15.37 -9.56
N PRO A 60 1.54 16.40 -10.13
CA PRO A 60 0.41 16.20 -11.05
C PRO A 60 0.75 15.45 -12.34
N VAL A 61 1.98 15.57 -12.85
CA VAL A 61 2.35 15.04 -14.18
C VAL A 61 2.41 13.51 -14.18
N PRO A 62 3.15 12.82 -13.28
CA PRO A 62 3.09 11.37 -13.20
C PRO A 62 1.70 10.85 -12.87
N ASN A 63 0.92 11.55 -12.03
CA ASN A 63 -0.47 11.17 -11.78
C ASN A 63 -1.33 11.21 -13.06
N PHE A 64 -1.18 12.25 -13.90
CA PHE A 64 -1.90 12.33 -15.17
C PHE A 64 -1.56 11.15 -16.10
N VAL A 65 -0.26 10.88 -16.29
CA VAL A 65 0.20 9.77 -17.15
C VAL A 65 -0.23 8.42 -16.58
N TRP A 66 -0.07 8.22 -15.27
CA TRP A 66 -0.50 7.00 -14.59
C TRP A 66 -2.01 6.76 -14.77
N ARG A 67 -2.85 7.78 -14.61
CA ARG A 67 -4.30 7.64 -14.84
C ARG A 67 -4.62 7.25 -16.29
N TYR A 68 -3.83 7.72 -17.25
CA TYR A 68 -4.00 7.36 -18.66
C TYR A 68 -3.64 5.89 -18.96
N ILE A 69 -2.56 5.38 -18.38
CA ILE A 69 -2.04 4.03 -18.69
C ILE A 69 -2.51 2.92 -17.74
N SER A 70 -3.00 3.29 -16.55
CA SER A 70 -3.38 2.32 -15.50
C SER A 70 -4.69 1.60 -15.80
N LYS A 71 -4.78 0.36 -15.32
CA LYS A 71 -6.02 -0.41 -15.37
C LYS A 71 -7.06 0.17 -14.40
N PRO A 72 -8.28 0.53 -14.87
CA PRO A 72 -9.36 0.98 -14.01
C PRO A 72 -10.03 -0.16 -13.25
N PHE A 73 -10.60 0.18 -12.10
CA PHE A 73 -11.41 -0.63 -11.20
C PHE A 73 -12.70 0.14 -10.83
N GLN A 74 -13.54 -0.47 -9.99
CA GLN A 74 -14.76 0.17 -9.48
C GLN A 74 -14.45 1.46 -8.72
N ASN A 75 -15.38 2.43 -8.75
CA ASN A 75 -15.28 3.72 -8.03
C ASN A 75 -14.02 4.55 -8.39
N ASP A 76 -13.60 4.48 -9.67
CA ASP A 76 -12.40 5.17 -10.23
C ASP A 76 -11.07 4.81 -9.54
N TYR A 77 -11.03 3.72 -8.78
CA TYR A 77 -9.77 3.16 -8.33
C TYR A 77 -8.98 2.60 -9.51
N ARG A 78 -7.66 2.65 -9.41
CA ARG A 78 -6.73 2.24 -10.46
C ARG A 78 -5.53 1.52 -9.86
N SER A 79 -4.95 0.62 -10.63
CA SER A 79 -3.77 -0.13 -10.19
C SER A 79 -2.48 0.68 -10.35
N ALA A 80 -1.69 0.75 -9.29
CA ALA A 80 -0.33 1.28 -9.23
C ALA A 80 0.72 0.15 -9.20
N ASN A 81 0.48 -0.93 -9.97
CA ASN A 81 1.46 -2.01 -10.13
C ASN A 81 2.68 -1.55 -10.93
N LYS A 82 3.80 -2.29 -10.81
CA LYS A 82 5.07 -2.05 -11.52
C LYS A 82 4.91 -1.65 -12.99
N GLN A 83 4.08 -2.36 -13.75
CA GLN A 83 3.88 -2.10 -15.18
C GLN A 83 3.28 -0.72 -15.49
N PHE A 84 2.62 -0.08 -14.53
CA PHE A 84 2.01 1.25 -14.65
C PHE A 84 2.84 2.34 -13.98
N ILE A 85 3.80 1.98 -13.13
CA ILE A 85 4.70 2.92 -12.46
C ILE A 85 6.04 3.04 -13.18
N ALA A 86 6.59 1.93 -13.66
CA ALA A 86 7.86 1.91 -14.38
C ALA A 86 7.94 2.84 -15.62
N PRO A 87 6.87 3.01 -16.43
CA PRO A 87 6.92 3.89 -17.59
C PRO A 87 6.59 5.35 -17.27
N LEU A 88 6.45 5.74 -15.99
CA LEU A 88 6.14 7.13 -15.65
C LEU A 88 7.31 8.05 -15.98
N PRO A 89 7.04 9.30 -16.42
CA PRO A 89 8.08 10.24 -16.75
C PRO A 89 8.80 10.70 -15.47
N ILE A 90 10.08 10.39 -15.37
CA ILE A 90 11.00 10.95 -14.37
C ILE A 90 11.95 11.89 -15.12
N PRO A 91 11.87 13.21 -14.90
CA PRO A 91 12.71 14.15 -15.64
C PRO A 91 14.16 14.05 -15.18
N GLU A 92 15.09 14.24 -16.13
CA GLU A 92 16.47 14.53 -15.80
C GLU A 92 16.54 15.86 -15.04
N ALA A 93 17.34 15.91 -13.98
CA ALA A 93 17.44 17.08 -13.12
C ALA A 93 18.89 17.29 -12.69
N THR A 94 19.27 18.56 -12.55
CA THR A 94 20.56 18.93 -11.95
C THR A 94 20.59 18.56 -10.46
N PRO A 95 21.78 18.37 -9.84
CA PRO A 95 21.88 18.08 -8.41
C PRO A 95 21.13 19.08 -7.54
N LYS A 96 21.18 20.37 -7.89
CA LYS A 96 20.45 21.44 -7.19
C LYS A 96 18.93 21.22 -7.24
N GLN A 97 18.39 20.86 -8.40
CA GLN A 97 16.95 20.61 -8.57
C GLN A 97 16.50 19.34 -7.83
N ILE A 98 17.34 18.29 -7.85
CA ILE A 98 17.09 17.06 -7.09
C ILE A 98 16.97 17.39 -5.60
N THR A 99 17.91 18.15 -5.06
CA THR A 99 17.87 18.60 -3.66
C THR A 99 16.64 19.45 -3.37
N GLU A 100 16.37 20.48 -4.18
CA GLU A 100 15.24 21.39 -3.94
C GLU A 100 13.88 20.68 -3.93
N VAL A 101 13.64 19.79 -4.90
CA VAL A 101 12.42 18.99 -4.96
C VAL A 101 12.36 17.98 -3.81
N GLY A 102 13.49 17.35 -3.50
CA GLY A 102 13.60 16.40 -2.39
C GLY A 102 13.30 17.03 -1.03
N ASP A 103 13.79 18.25 -0.79
CA ASP A 103 13.55 18.98 0.47
C ASP A 103 12.06 19.33 0.62
N ARG A 104 11.41 19.81 -0.45
CA ARG A 104 9.96 20.06 -0.45
C ARG A 104 9.15 18.78 -0.26
N ALA A 105 9.60 17.66 -0.80
CA ALA A 105 8.93 16.36 -0.62
C ALA A 105 9.00 15.90 0.85
N LYS A 106 10.16 16.07 1.50
CA LYS A 106 10.33 15.78 2.93
C LYS A 106 9.47 16.70 3.80
N GLU A 107 9.44 18.00 3.49
CA GLU A 107 8.59 18.96 4.19
C GLU A 107 7.11 18.57 4.06
N LEU A 108 6.65 18.24 2.84
CA LEU A 108 5.28 17.79 2.61
C LEU A 108 4.95 16.52 3.41
N GLN A 109 5.87 15.55 3.47
CA GLN A 109 5.69 14.35 4.28
C GLN A 109 5.55 14.68 5.77
N GLN A 110 6.41 15.56 6.31
CA GLN A 110 6.33 16.00 7.71
C GLN A 110 4.99 16.69 8.02
N LEU A 111 4.50 17.54 7.10
CA LEU A 111 3.19 18.18 7.25
C LEU A 111 2.06 17.16 7.27
N HIS A 112 2.09 16.15 6.40
CA HIS A 112 1.12 15.06 6.41
C HIS A 112 1.16 14.23 7.69
N THR A 113 2.36 13.91 8.19
CA THR A 113 2.52 13.20 9.48
C THR A 113 1.86 13.98 10.61
N ARG A 114 2.20 15.27 10.78
CA ARG A 114 1.62 16.12 11.82
C ARG A 114 0.10 16.24 11.70
N TYR A 115 -0.39 16.39 10.47
CA TYR A 115 -1.83 16.46 10.22
C TYR A 115 -2.54 15.17 10.68
N ASN A 116 -1.98 14.00 10.35
CA ASN A 116 -2.55 12.72 10.76
C ASN A 116 -2.48 12.50 12.28
N GLU A 117 -1.39 12.92 12.93
CA GLU A 117 -1.25 12.89 14.39
C GLU A 117 -2.37 13.70 15.06
N HIS A 118 -2.61 14.93 14.60
CA HIS A 118 -3.69 15.77 15.12
C HIS A 118 -5.09 15.19 14.89
N LEU A 119 -5.33 14.56 13.73
CA LEU A 119 -6.60 13.86 13.49
C LEU A 119 -6.79 12.70 14.48
N GLN A 120 -5.73 11.94 14.75
CA GLN A 120 -5.78 10.83 15.68
C GLN A 120 -6.02 11.30 17.12
N GLU A 121 -5.37 12.39 17.54
CA GLU A 121 -5.60 13.03 18.84
C GLU A 121 -7.05 13.49 19.01
N ALA A 122 -7.61 14.16 18.00
CA ALA A 122 -8.99 14.63 18.02
C ALA A 122 -10.00 13.47 18.06
N ALA A 123 -9.74 12.40 17.30
CA ALA A 123 -10.55 11.18 17.34
C ALA A 123 -10.51 10.51 18.73
N ASN A 124 -9.33 10.37 19.32
CA ASN A 124 -9.14 9.77 20.64
C ASN A 124 -9.80 10.60 21.76
N ALA A 125 -9.72 11.93 21.68
CA ALA A 125 -10.38 12.83 22.64
C ALA A 125 -11.91 12.72 22.56
N SER A 126 -12.47 12.53 21.36
CA SER A 126 -13.91 12.34 21.17
C SER A 126 -14.38 11.03 21.82
N LEU A 127 -13.66 9.93 21.60
CA LEU A 127 -13.98 8.61 22.16
C LEU A 127 -13.90 8.57 23.70
N THR A 128 -12.92 9.26 24.30
CA THR A 128 -12.82 9.35 25.77
C THR A 128 -13.97 10.16 26.37
N SER A 129 -14.43 11.22 25.69
CA SER A 129 -15.58 12.02 26.12
C SER A 129 -16.92 11.25 26.05
N GLU A 130 -17.07 10.34 25.08
CA GLU A 130 -18.26 9.48 24.94
C GLU A 130 -18.26 8.33 25.95
N THR A 131 -17.12 7.69 26.18
CA THR A 131 -16.98 6.63 27.20
C THR A 131 -17.24 7.15 28.62
N SER A 132 -16.95 8.42 28.86
CA SER A 132 -17.23 9.11 30.14
C SER A 132 -18.70 9.51 30.33
N ARG A 133 -19.53 9.47 29.27
CA ARG A 133 -20.93 9.96 29.29
C ARG A 133 -22.00 8.89 29.49
N GLY A 134 -21.61 7.67 29.84
CA GLY A 134 -22.54 6.69 30.40
C GLY A 134 -22.85 5.53 29.47
N PHE A 135 -22.17 4.41 29.72
CA PHE A 135 -22.63 3.06 29.41
C PHE A 135 -22.23 2.10 30.55
N GLY A 136 -22.30 2.58 31.79
CA GLY A 136 -22.41 1.68 32.94
C GLY A 136 -23.88 1.32 33.12
N PRO A 137 -24.24 0.04 33.37
CA PRO A 137 -25.62 -0.29 33.69
C PRO A 137 -26.06 0.57 34.87
N THR A 138 -27.26 1.14 34.78
CA THR A 138 -27.78 1.96 35.88
C THR A 138 -27.89 1.11 37.15
N SER A 139 -27.88 1.73 38.32
CA SER A 139 -28.01 1.01 39.59
C SER A 139 -29.29 0.17 39.66
N GLU A 140 -30.31 0.51 38.86
CA GLU A 140 -31.55 -0.24 38.68
C GLU A 140 -31.37 -1.50 37.81
N GLU A 141 -30.57 -1.44 36.73
CA GLU A 141 -30.24 -2.60 35.89
C GLU A 141 -29.36 -3.61 36.64
N MET A 142 -28.47 -3.13 37.52
CA MET A 142 -27.70 -4.01 38.41
C MET A 142 -28.57 -4.74 39.43
N GLN A 143 -29.67 -4.13 39.92
CA GLN A 143 -30.62 -4.82 40.80
C GLN A 143 -31.47 -5.88 40.09
N MET A 144 -31.74 -5.70 38.79
CA MET A 144 -32.49 -6.66 37.97
C MET A 144 -31.67 -7.92 37.65
N LEU A 145 -30.36 -7.80 37.44
CA LEU A 145 -29.47 -8.93 37.16
C LEU A 145 -29.23 -9.84 38.38
N GLY A 146 -29.46 -9.35 39.60
CA GLY A 146 -29.29 -10.13 40.84
C GLY A 146 -30.44 -11.09 41.18
N LYS A 147 -31.58 -11.06 40.47
CA LYS A 147 -32.79 -11.82 40.85
C LYS A 147 -33.28 -12.85 39.81
N GLY A 148 -32.49 -13.12 38.77
CA GLY A 148 -32.87 -13.99 37.66
C GLY A 148 -32.22 -15.38 37.66
N ARG A 149 -32.84 -16.34 38.35
CA ARG A 149 -32.87 -17.80 38.02
C ARG A 149 -31.55 -18.57 37.89
N LEU A 150 -31.26 -19.31 38.97
CA LEU A 150 -30.98 -20.74 38.87
C LEU A 150 -32.13 -21.45 38.12
N GLN A 151 -31.92 -21.83 36.85
CA GLN A 151 -32.59 -23.00 36.27
C GLN A 151 -31.57 -23.82 35.47
N LYS A 152 -31.30 -25.01 36.00
CA LYS A 152 -30.57 -26.09 35.36
C LYS A 152 -31.25 -26.45 34.04
N ASN A 153 -30.52 -26.37 32.93
CA ASN A 153 -30.87 -27.08 31.70
C ASN A 153 -29.69 -27.98 31.30
N SER A 154 -29.77 -29.23 31.76
CA SER A 154 -29.10 -30.37 31.17
C SER A 154 -29.78 -30.73 29.86
N ARG A 155 -29.13 -30.56 28.70
CA ARG A 155 -29.44 -31.33 27.48
C ARG A 155 -28.37 -31.16 26.39
N HIS A 156 -27.81 -32.31 26.04
CA HIS A 156 -27.27 -32.73 24.75
C HIS A 156 -26.25 -31.86 24.00
N GLU A 157 -25.01 -32.26 24.19
CA GLU A 157 -23.90 -32.21 23.25
C GLU A 157 -24.32 -32.70 21.85
N LYS A 158 -24.37 -31.79 20.87
CA LYS A 158 -24.38 -32.11 19.44
C LYS A 158 -23.12 -31.54 18.81
N LYS A 159 -22.26 -32.45 18.33
CA LYS A 159 -21.09 -32.17 17.50
C LYS A 159 -21.49 -31.36 16.26
N GLN A 160 -20.87 -30.20 16.07
CA GLN A 160 -20.89 -29.52 14.77
C GLN A 160 -19.83 -30.14 13.84
N PRO A 161 -20.15 -30.43 12.57
CA PRO A 161 -19.14 -30.65 11.55
C PRO A 161 -18.62 -29.30 11.05
N GLY A 162 -17.30 -29.18 10.91
CA GLY A 162 -16.65 -27.97 10.37
C GLY A 162 -17.02 -27.72 8.89
N PRO A 163 -16.85 -26.48 8.40
CA PRO A 163 -17.15 -26.17 7.02
C PRO A 163 -16.08 -26.75 6.09
N SER A 164 -16.52 -27.70 5.27
CA SER A 164 -15.87 -28.18 4.06
C SER A 164 -16.05 -27.16 2.93
N ASN A 165 -14.94 -26.89 2.22
CA ASN A 165 -14.78 -26.58 0.79
C ASN A 165 -16.00 -26.10 -0.03
N ILE A 166 -15.85 -24.93 -0.68
CA ILE A 166 -16.56 -24.40 -1.88
C ILE A 166 -15.88 -23.02 -2.11
N VAL A 167 -15.20 -22.62 -3.20
CA VAL A 167 -15.33 -22.84 -4.65
C VAL A 167 -13.94 -22.80 -5.31
N LYS A 168 -13.63 -23.80 -6.15
CA LYS A 168 -12.71 -23.69 -7.30
C LYS A 168 -13.55 -23.20 -8.48
N HIS A 169 -13.16 -22.14 -9.18
CA HIS A 169 -13.34 -21.94 -10.64
C HIS A 169 -12.44 -20.78 -11.10
N PHE A 170 -11.40 -21.02 -11.91
CA PHE A 170 -11.40 -21.14 -13.38
C PHE A 170 -11.39 -19.78 -14.10
N TRP A 171 -10.23 -19.40 -14.65
CA TRP A 171 -10.12 -18.82 -16.00
C TRP A 171 -8.74 -19.15 -16.59
N ASN A 172 -8.72 -20.22 -17.38
CA ASN A 172 -7.76 -20.40 -18.47
C ASN A 172 -8.33 -19.65 -19.69
N ARG A 173 -7.52 -18.80 -20.32
CA ARG A 173 -7.49 -18.62 -21.79
C ARG A 173 -6.31 -17.73 -22.22
N THR A 174 -5.29 -18.45 -22.71
CA THR A 174 -4.51 -18.23 -23.94
C THR A 174 -4.44 -16.82 -24.57
N THR A 175 -3.19 -16.43 -24.82
CA THR A 175 -2.69 -15.32 -25.65
C THR A 175 -3.15 -15.37 -27.11
N PRO A 176 -2.89 -14.28 -27.86
CA PRO A 176 -2.20 -14.42 -29.14
C PRO A 176 -0.82 -13.74 -29.12
N LYS A 177 0.16 -14.42 -29.72
CA LYS A 177 1.45 -13.85 -30.13
C LYS A 177 1.22 -12.86 -31.27
N SER A 178 1.89 -11.71 -31.24
CA SER A 178 2.26 -11.01 -32.48
C SER A 178 3.75 -10.75 -32.48
N THR A 179 4.40 -11.19 -33.56
CA THR A 179 5.78 -10.96 -33.93
C THR A 179 5.84 -9.71 -34.80
N HIS A 180 6.84 -8.85 -34.59
CA HIS A 180 7.74 -8.24 -35.59
C HIS A 180 8.43 -6.99 -35.02
N GLY A 181 9.71 -6.82 -35.35
CA GLY A 181 10.37 -5.50 -35.31
C GLY A 181 11.53 -5.36 -34.33
N SER A 182 12.66 -5.99 -34.63
CA SER A 182 13.97 -5.69 -34.04
C SER A 182 14.43 -4.28 -34.44
N VAL A 183 14.60 -3.38 -33.47
CA VAL A 183 15.49 -2.21 -33.59
C VAL A 183 16.33 -2.15 -32.31
N ARG A 184 17.64 -2.41 -32.44
CA ARG A 184 18.63 -2.22 -31.37
C ARG A 184 18.81 -0.72 -31.13
N GLY A 185 18.13 -0.18 -30.13
CA GLY A 185 18.49 1.09 -29.48
C GLY A 185 19.28 0.79 -28.22
N GLN A 186 20.35 1.53 -27.96
CA GLN A 186 21.12 1.44 -26.72
C GLN A 186 20.21 1.71 -25.50
N PRO A 187 20.43 1.05 -24.35
CA PRO A 187 19.63 1.32 -23.16
C PRO A 187 19.92 2.75 -22.67
N SER A 188 18.91 3.61 -22.68
CA SER A 188 18.91 4.86 -21.94
C SER A 188 19.13 4.59 -20.44
N LEU A 189 19.84 5.48 -19.75
CA LEU A 189 20.07 5.49 -18.30
C LEU A 189 18.80 5.32 -17.43
N LEU A 190 17.61 5.43 -18.04
CA LEU A 190 16.29 5.20 -17.44
C LEU A 190 15.98 3.75 -17.02
N ASN A 191 16.65 2.73 -17.60
CA ASN A 191 16.36 1.33 -17.25
C ASN A 191 17.08 0.84 -15.97
N SER A 192 18.02 1.61 -15.42
CA SER A 192 18.76 1.26 -14.19
C SER A 192 18.19 1.89 -12.91
N LEU A 193 17.13 2.70 -13.03
CA LEU A 193 16.65 3.53 -11.92
C LEU A 193 15.81 2.82 -10.85
N VAL A 194 15.37 1.58 -11.10
CA VAL A 194 14.49 0.86 -10.16
C VAL A 194 14.81 -0.63 -10.09
N GLU A 195 15.64 -1.02 -9.13
CA GLU A 195 15.70 -2.42 -8.70
C GLU A 195 14.46 -2.74 -7.87
N ASN A 196 13.75 -3.81 -8.21
CA ASN A 196 12.40 -4.03 -7.70
C ASN A 196 12.28 -5.33 -6.90
N PHE A 197 11.37 -5.32 -5.92
CA PHE A 197 10.97 -6.49 -5.13
C PHE A 197 10.24 -7.57 -5.94
N ASN A 198 9.99 -7.38 -7.24
CA ASN A 198 9.18 -8.32 -8.04
C ASN A 198 9.99 -9.13 -9.06
N SER A 199 11.30 -9.26 -8.91
CA SER A 199 12.12 -10.12 -9.78
C SER A 199 12.02 -11.58 -9.36
N THR A 200 11.05 -12.32 -9.90
CA THR A 200 11.18 -13.78 -10.00
C THR A 200 12.31 -14.13 -10.97
N PRO A 201 13.19 -15.10 -10.68
CA PRO A 201 14.14 -15.61 -11.65
C PRO A 201 13.37 -16.26 -12.80
N THR A 202 13.54 -15.74 -14.02
CA THR A 202 13.10 -16.43 -15.23
C THR A 202 14.01 -17.63 -15.46
N ALA A 203 13.72 -18.75 -14.80
CA ALA A 203 14.36 -20.03 -15.06
C ALA A 203 13.35 -20.96 -15.74
N TYR A 204 13.29 -20.88 -17.07
CA TYR A 204 12.88 -22.00 -17.91
C TYR A 204 13.77 -21.98 -19.16
N ARG A 205 14.74 -22.91 -19.18
CA ARG A 205 15.31 -23.47 -20.40
C ARG A 205 14.40 -24.61 -20.86
#